data_AF-A0A0F9HK26-F1
#
_entry.id   AF-A0A0F9HK26-F1
#
_cell.length_a   1.000
_cell.length_b   1.000
_cell.length_c   1.000
_cell.angle_alpha   90.00
_cell.angle_beta   90.00
_cell.angle_gamma   90.00
#
_symmetry.space_group_name_H-M   'P 1'
#
loop_
_entity.id
_entity.type
_entity.pdbx_description
1 polymer ?
#
loop_
_entity_poly.entity_id
_entity_poly.type
_entity_poly.pdbx_seq_one_letter_code
_entity_poly.pdbx_strand_id
1 'polypeptide(L)'
;MIAFHGTSKRNAAVIKCEGFKRKTYFARHMEDALEFGGKHIFAVEFSNDRSKWRGENGWQFWIRNHIPPSAIVNYWRLDEGER
;
A
#
# COMPACT_ATOMS: atom_id res chain seq x y z
N MET A 1 11.45 1.83 6.28
CA MET A 1 11.10 2.36 4.94
C MET A 1 9.59 2.57 4.87
N ILE A 2 9.11 3.70 4.34
CA ILE A 2 7.69 3.86 3.98
C ILE A 2 7.47 3.37 2.55
N ALA A 3 6.40 2.60 2.34
CA ALA A 3 5.94 2.22 1.01
C ALA A 3 4.43 2.41 0.89
N PHE A 4 3.94 2.49 -0.34
CA PHE A 4 2.60 2.93 -0.65
C PHE A 4 1.79 1.84 -1.33
N HIS A 5 0.52 1.70 -0.95
CA HIS A 5 -0.43 0.83 -1.64
C HIS A 5 -1.64 1.65 -2.08
N GLY A 6 -1.85 1.74 -3.39
CA GLY A 6 -3.05 2.32 -3.97
C GLY A 6 -4.10 1.24 -4.23
N THR A 7 -5.37 1.59 -4.02
CA THR A 7 -6.46 0.64 -4.14
C THR A 7 -7.81 1.29 -4.41
N SER A 8 -8.84 0.46 -4.56
CA SER A 8 -10.24 0.88 -4.72
C SER A 8 -10.92 1.17 -3.38
N LYS A 9 -12.04 1.92 -3.40
CA LYS A 9 -12.83 2.24 -2.20
C LYS A 9 -13.24 0.99 -1.41
N ARG A 10 -13.67 -0.05 -2.11
CA ARG A 10 -14.09 -1.34 -1.51
C ARG A 10 -12.92 -2.01 -0.80
N ASN A 11 -11.77 -2.10 -1.45
CA ASN A 11 -10.59 -2.73 -0.87
C ASN A 11 -10.03 -1.90 0.30
N ALA A 12 -10.08 -0.57 0.21
CA ALA A 12 -9.65 0.30 1.30
C ALA A 12 -10.46 0.07 2.58
N ALA A 13 -11.77 -0.17 2.48
CA ALA A 13 -12.59 -0.52 3.64
C ALA A 13 -12.14 -1.84 4.28
N VAL A 14 -11.85 -2.86 3.46
CA VAL A 14 -11.36 -4.16 3.94
C VAL A 14 -9.98 -4.02 4.60
N ILE A 15 -9.05 -3.29 3.97
CA ILE A 15 -7.68 -3.10 4.48
C ILE A 15 -7.66 -2.37 5.82
N LYS A 16 -8.55 -1.39 6.02
CA LYS A 16 -8.67 -0.69 7.31
C LYS A 16 -9.07 -1.63 8.46
N CYS A 17 -9.88 -2.65 8.18
CA CYS A 17 -10.35 -3.60 9.18
C CYS A 17 -9.41 -4.80 9.34
N GLU A 18 -8.96 -5.38 8.23
CA GLU A 18 -8.25 -6.66 8.20
C GLU A 18 -6.75 -6.50 7.97
N GLY A 19 -6.28 -5.36 7.45
CA GLY A 19 -4.91 -5.15 7.02
C GLY A 19 -4.64 -5.66 5.60
N PHE A 20 -3.37 -5.83 5.24
CA PHE A 20 -2.98 -6.26 3.90
C PHE A 20 -2.76 -7.77 3.85
N LYS A 21 -3.30 -8.40 2.81
CA LYS A 21 -3.16 -9.83 2.56
C LYS A 21 -1.76 -10.13 1.99
N ARG A 22 -1.30 -11.37 2.17
CA ARG A 22 -0.08 -11.84 1.47
C ARG A 22 -0.20 -11.60 -0.04
N LYS A 23 0.93 -11.35 -0.70
CA LYS A 23 1.06 -11.00 -2.11
C LYS A 23 0.48 -9.63 -2.50
N THR A 24 0.10 -8.79 -1.54
CA THR A 24 -0.19 -7.39 -1.84
C THR A 24 1.07 -6.65 -2.29
N TYR A 25 0.94 -5.89 -3.38
CA TYR A 25 2.00 -5.06 -3.94
C TYR A 25 2.04 -3.69 -3.29
N PHE A 26 3.25 -3.17 -3.13
CA PHE A 26 3.54 -1.83 -2.62
C PHE A 26 4.53 -1.16 -3.56
N ALA A 27 4.29 0.11 -3.84
CA ALA A 27 5.19 0.98 -4.55
C ALA A 27 6.10 1.75 -3.59
N ARG A 28 7.29 2.13 -4.07
CA ARG A 28 8.24 2.97 -3.31
C ARG A 28 7.83 4.43 -3.28
N HIS A 29 7.07 4.86 -4.28
CA HIS A 29 6.60 6.22 -4.46
C HIS A 29 5.07 6.26 -4.45
N MET A 30 4.52 7.37 -3.99
CA MET A 30 3.07 7.55 -3.85
C MET A 30 2.41 7.71 -5.23
N GLU A 31 3.11 8.33 -6.16
CA GLU A 31 2.71 8.58 -7.54
C GLU A 31 2.46 7.25 -8.26
N ASP A 32 3.35 6.28 -8.12
CA ASP A 32 3.18 4.93 -8.70
C ASP A 32 1.97 4.20 -8.09
N ALA A 33 1.79 4.31 -6.77
CA ALA A 33 0.63 3.71 -6.09
C ALA A 33 -0.69 4.33 -6.59
N LEU A 34 -0.70 5.64 -6.84
CA LEU A 34 -1.85 6.34 -7.39
C LEU A 34 -2.13 5.93 -8.84
N GLU A 35 -1.11 5.95 -9.68
CA GLU A 35 -1.19 5.64 -11.12
C GLU A 35 -1.68 4.20 -11.35
N PHE A 36 -1.12 3.22 -10.63
CA PHE A 36 -1.38 1.81 -10.91
C PHE A 36 -2.36 1.12 -9.95
N GLY A 37 -2.57 1.67 -8.74
CA GLY A 37 -3.37 1.04 -7.70
C GLY A 37 -4.74 1.70 -7.48
N GLY A 38 -4.81 3.03 -7.57
CA GLY A 38 -6.03 3.81 -7.43
C GLY A 38 -6.02 4.84 -6.31
N LYS A 39 -7.10 5.62 -6.24
CA LYS A 39 -7.21 6.88 -5.46
C LYS A 39 -7.24 6.73 -3.93
N HIS A 40 -7.30 5.51 -3.41
CA HIS A 40 -7.17 5.26 -1.99
C HIS A 40 -5.75 4.78 -1.67
N ILE A 41 -4.95 5.66 -1.08
CA ILE A 41 -3.54 5.42 -0.83
C ILE A 41 -3.32 5.13 0.65
N PHE A 42 -2.58 4.06 0.93
CA PHE A 42 -2.06 3.75 2.25
C PHE A 42 -0.55 3.94 2.26
N ALA A 43 -0.03 4.65 3.27
CA ALA A 43 1.38 4.58 3.63
C ALA A 43 1.56 3.54 4.74
N VAL A 44 2.53 2.66 4.56
CA VAL A 44 2.84 1.59 5.51
C VAL A 44 4.31 1.66 5.86
N GLU A 45 4.61 1.61 7.16
CA GLU A 45 5.98 1.48 7.62
C GLU A 45 6.40 0.02 7.59
N PHE A 46 7.57 -0.20 7.00
CA PHE A 46 8.21 -1.49 6.97
C PHE A 46 9.59 -1.44 7.61
N SER A 47 9.97 -2.55 8.24
CA SER A 47 11.34 -2.78 8.69
C SER A 47 12.30 -2.76 7.50
N ASN A 48 13.50 -2.22 7.68
CA ASN A 48 14.53 -2.22 6.63
C ASN A 48 15.07 -3.63 6.29
N ASP A 49 14.61 -4.67 6.99
CA ASP A 49 14.91 -6.06 6.69
C ASP A 49 14.28 -6.51 5.37
N ARG A 50 15.13 -6.62 4.34
CA ARG A 50 14.70 -6.96 2.98
C ARG A 50 14.24 -8.41 2.80
N SER A 51 14.43 -9.27 3.80
CA SER A 51 14.02 -10.67 3.71
C SER A 51 12.50 -10.85 3.70
N LYS A 52 11.74 -9.86 4.22
CA LYS A 52 10.29 -9.91 4.43
C LYS A 52 9.45 -9.58 3.18
N TRP A 53 10.07 -9.04 2.14
CA TRP A 53 9.44 -8.72 0.85
C TRP A 53 10.17 -9.38 -0.32
N ARG A 54 9.47 -9.49 -1.46
CA ARG A 54 9.95 -10.15 -2.69
C ARG A 54 9.40 -9.48 -3.95
N GLY A 55 9.91 -9.93 -5.11
CA GLY A 55 9.44 -9.50 -6.43
C GLY A 55 9.70 -8.02 -6.69
N GLU A 56 10.85 -7.53 -6.24
CA GLU A 56 11.26 -6.15 -6.45
C GLU A 56 11.65 -5.93 -7.91
N ASN A 57 10.98 -5.00 -8.60
CA ASN A 57 11.29 -4.59 -9.98
C ASN A 57 11.64 -3.09 -10.07
N GLY A 58 12.36 -2.58 -9.06
CA GLY A 58 12.84 -1.20 -9.00
C GLY A 58 11.84 -0.21 -8.41
N TRP A 59 10.55 -0.32 -8.76
CA TRP A 59 9.51 0.62 -8.32
C TRP A 59 8.46 0.00 -7.38
N GLN A 60 8.18 -1.31 -7.50
CA GLN A 60 7.30 -2.03 -6.58
C GLN A 60 7.94 -3.30 -6.00
N PHE A 61 7.32 -3.84 -4.97
CA PHE A 61 7.58 -5.14 -4.37
C PHE A 61 6.28 -5.70 -3.77
N TRP A 62 6.27 -6.96 -3.34
CA TRP A 62 5.11 -7.55 -2.65
C TRP A 62 5.48 -8.22 -1.33
N ILE A 63 4.47 -8.31 -0.46
CA ILE A 63 4.63 -8.82 0.92
C ILE A 63 4.36 -10.32 1.00
N ARG A 64 5.23 -11.07 1.68
CA ARG A 64 5.04 -12.52 1.85
C ARG A 64 3.97 -12.87 2.87
N ASN A 65 3.90 -12.05 3.91
CA ASN A 65 3.06 -12.27 5.06
C ASN A 65 1.96 -11.22 5.11
N HIS A 66 0.95 -11.50 5.91
CA HIS A 66 -0.06 -10.52 6.27
C HIS A 66 0.58 -9.33 7.01
N ILE A 67 0.04 -8.13 6.78
CA ILE A 67 0.40 -6.91 7.53
C ILE A 67 -0.85 -6.43 8.27
N PRO A 68 -0.79 -6.28 9.60
CA PRO A 68 -1.94 -5.85 10.38
C PRO A 68 -2.28 -4.37 10.12
N PRO A 69 -3.53 -3.95 10.36
CA PRO A 69 -3.94 -2.54 10.25
C PRO A 69 -3.06 -1.58 11.06
N SER A 70 -2.48 -2.03 12.18
CA SER A 70 -1.63 -1.21 13.05
C SER A 70 -0.31 -0.76 12.42
N ALA A 71 0.10 -1.36 11.30
CA ALA A 71 1.28 -0.92 10.55
C ALA A 71 0.98 0.19 9.53
N ILE A 72 -0.31 0.53 9.32
CA ILE A 72 -0.72 1.65 8.49
C ILE A 72 -0.38 2.93 9.24
N VAL A 73 0.53 3.73 8.68
CA VAL A 73 0.92 5.01 9.28
C VAL A 73 0.07 6.16 8.77
N ASN A 74 -0.46 6.06 7.56
CA ASN A 74 -1.36 7.08 7.01
C ASN A 74 -2.27 6.53 5.91
N TYR A 75 -3.37 7.23 5.66
CA TYR A 75 -4.34 6.93 4.63
C TYR A 75 -4.87 8.22 3.99
N TRP A 76 -4.88 8.24 2.66
CA TRP A 76 -5.46 9.33 1.88
C TRP A 76 -6.54 8.81 0.94
N ARG A 77 -7.57 9.63 0.76
CA ARG A 77 -8.54 9.53 -0.33
C ARG A 77 -8.33 10.75 -1.20
N LEU A 78 -7.77 10.53 -2.38
CA LEU A 78 -7.56 11.59 -3.36
C LEU A 78 -8.82 11.65 -4.23
N ASP A 79 -9.82 12.38 -3.76
CA ASP A 79 -10.94 12.73 -4.62
C ASP A 79 -10.44 13.67 -5.72
N GLU A 80 -10.86 13.42 -6.95
CA GLU A 80 -10.83 14.50 -7.95
C GLU A 80 -11.74 15.58 -7.39
N GLY A 81 -11.15 16.75 -7.10
CA GLY A 81 -11.92 17.91 -6.73
C GLY A 81 -13.06 18.11 -7.71
N GLU A 82 -14.22 18.44 -7.16
CA GLU A 82 -15.32 19.07 -7.87
C GLU A 82 -14.75 20.07 -8.89
N ARG A 83 -15.07 19.85 -10.15
CA ARG A 83 -14.90 20.81 -11.23
C ARG A 83 -16.28 21.18 -11.74
#